data_AF-A0A9E5NMA0-F1
#
_entry.id   AF-A0A9E5NMA0-F1
#
_cell.length_a   1.000
_cell.length_b   1.000
_cell.length_c   1.000
_cell.angle_alpha   90.00
_cell.angle_beta   90.00
_cell.angle_gamma   90.00
#
_symmetry.space_group_name_H-M   'P 1'
#
loop_
_entity.id
_entity.type
_entity.pdbx_description
1 polymer ?
#
loop_
_entity_poly.entity_id
_entity_poly.type
_entity_poly.pdbx_seq_one_letter_code
_entity_poly.pdbx_strand_id
1 'polypeptide(L)'
;MSEFHHQHTEHYIHWVGGAALCNPPTAQNTYDLALRCLQEGVSGDFVECGVYAGAQVALMHRACRDHGEMRKLHLFDSFCGIPEAGPKDDQAPGIGEKPVHHQGRLRSTGVSACSLNQVKQNFLNWRVDMDYCRFYEGWFQDTVPQARNNIPQIALLRLDGDLYEST
;
A
#
# COMPACT_ATOMS: atom_id res chain seq x y z
N MET A 1 15.03 17.96 -12.97
CA MET A 1 13.72 18.51 -12.53
C MET A 1 13.95 19.95 -12.08
N SER A 2 13.00 20.87 -12.31
CA SER A 2 13.10 22.25 -11.84
C SER A 2 12.82 22.35 -10.33
N GLU A 3 13.36 23.38 -9.68
CA GLU A 3 13.19 23.64 -8.23
C GLU A 3 11.70 23.76 -7.83
N PHE A 4 10.87 24.32 -8.72
CA PHE A 4 9.42 24.40 -8.57
C PHE A 4 8.73 23.02 -8.54
N HIS A 5 9.17 22.09 -9.38
CA HIS A 5 8.62 20.74 -9.42
C HIS A 5 8.97 19.96 -8.15
N HIS A 6 10.21 20.12 -7.66
CA HIS A 6 10.67 19.49 -6.43
C HIS A 6 9.88 19.94 -5.20
N GLN A 7 9.66 21.25 -5.01
CA GLN A 7 8.85 21.78 -3.90
C GLN A 7 7.41 21.27 -3.92
N HIS A 8 6.83 21.08 -5.10
CA HIS A 8 5.46 20.55 -5.23
C HIS A 8 5.39 19.06 -4.86
N THR A 9 6.40 18.28 -5.20
CA THR A 9 6.48 16.86 -4.82
C THR A 9 6.65 16.70 -3.32
N GLU A 10 7.55 17.44 -2.69
CA GLU A 10 7.74 17.40 -1.22
C GLU A 10 6.46 17.74 -0.46
N HIS A 11 5.73 18.79 -0.86
CA HIS A 11 4.43 19.12 -0.27
C HIS A 11 3.40 18.01 -0.47
N TYR A 12 3.39 17.36 -1.63
CA TYR A 12 2.49 16.25 -1.90
C TYR A 12 2.82 15.04 -1.01
N ILE A 13 4.10 14.69 -0.87
CA ILE A 13 4.56 13.59 -0.02
C ILE A 13 4.17 13.84 1.43
N HIS A 14 4.38 15.06 1.95
CA HIS A 14 3.99 15.41 3.31
C HIS A 14 2.46 15.34 3.52
N TRP A 15 1.69 15.87 2.57
CA TRP A 15 0.22 15.86 2.66
C TRP A 15 -0.36 14.44 2.62
N VAL A 16 0.03 13.65 1.63
CA VAL A 16 -0.48 12.28 1.45
C VAL A 16 0.08 11.34 2.53
N GLY A 17 1.37 11.48 2.86
CA GLY A 17 2.05 10.69 3.89
C GLY A 17 1.42 10.83 5.29
N GLY A 18 0.75 11.95 5.56
CA GLY A 18 -0.03 12.13 6.80
C GLY A 18 -1.16 11.11 6.99
N ALA A 19 -1.59 10.41 5.93
CA ALA A 19 -2.61 9.36 5.98
C ALA A 19 -2.03 7.93 6.00
N ALA A 20 -0.70 7.75 5.96
CA ALA A 20 -0.05 6.45 5.74
C ALA A 20 0.19 5.61 7.00
N LEU A 21 -0.19 6.09 8.20
CA LEU A 21 0.16 5.49 9.50
C LEU A 21 1.66 5.15 9.65
N CYS A 22 2.52 5.91 8.97
CA CYS A 22 3.97 5.73 8.99
C CYS A 22 4.69 7.04 9.32
N ASN A 23 5.98 6.96 9.65
CA ASN A 23 6.80 8.16 9.80
C ASN A 23 7.11 8.81 8.44
N PRO A 24 7.39 10.13 8.38
CA PRO A 24 7.67 10.81 7.12
C PRO A 24 8.80 10.18 6.27
N PRO A 25 9.92 9.68 6.85
CA PRO A 25 10.94 8.98 6.07
C PRO A 25 10.43 7.74 5.33
N THR A 26 9.45 7.01 5.88
CA THR A 26 8.87 5.83 5.23
C THR A 26 8.05 6.22 4.00
N ALA A 27 7.25 7.29 4.09
CA ALA A 27 6.52 7.84 2.95
C ALA A 27 7.48 8.33 1.85
N GLN A 28 8.53 9.07 2.23
CA GLN A 28 9.56 9.52 1.29
C GLN A 28 10.24 8.34 0.58
N ASN A 29 10.63 7.31 1.34
CA ASN A 29 11.31 6.14 0.81
C ASN A 29 10.47 5.38 -0.23
N THR A 30 9.15 5.30 -0.07
CA THR A 30 8.27 4.69 -1.09
C THR A 30 8.32 5.45 -2.41
N TYR A 31 8.25 6.79 -2.36
CA TYR A 31 8.39 7.63 -3.55
C TYR A 31 9.77 7.45 -4.19
N ASP A 32 10.84 7.52 -3.40
CA ASP A 32 12.22 7.43 -3.89
C ASP A 32 12.51 6.07 -4.54
N LEU A 33 12.06 4.96 -3.93
CA LEU A 33 12.24 3.62 -4.50
C LEU A 33 11.45 3.43 -5.80
N ALA A 34 10.20 3.89 -5.85
CA ALA A 34 9.40 3.85 -7.07
C ALA A 34 10.05 4.67 -8.19
N LEU A 35 10.52 5.88 -7.87
CA LEU A 35 11.23 6.74 -8.83
C LEU A 35 12.55 6.10 -9.29
N ARG A 36 13.27 5.44 -8.39
CA ARG A 36 14.51 4.74 -8.72
C ARG A 36 14.28 3.57 -9.67
N CYS A 37 13.24 2.75 -9.44
CA CYS A 37 12.87 1.68 -10.36
C CYS A 37 12.63 2.21 -11.78
N LEU A 38 11.98 3.36 -11.90
CA LEU A 38 11.72 4.03 -13.18
C LEU A 38 13.02 4.53 -13.83
N GLN A 39 13.86 5.24 -13.08
CA GLN A 39 15.13 5.80 -13.56
C GLN A 39 16.15 4.73 -13.98
N GLU A 40 16.18 3.60 -13.27
CA GLU A 40 17.08 2.48 -13.59
C GLU A 40 16.48 1.53 -14.64
N GLY A 41 15.26 1.78 -15.12
CA GLY A 41 14.60 0.95 -16.14
C GLY A 41 14.26 -0.47 -15.65
N VAL A 42 14.08 -0.65 -14.33
CA VAL A 42 13.66 -1.94 -13.76
C VAL A 42 12.28 -2.26 -14.32
N SER A 43 12.11 -3.38 -15.01
CA SER A 43 10.82 -3.74 -15.62
C SER A 43 9.82 -4.28 -14.59
N GLY A 44 8.53 -3.99 -14.77
CA GLY A 44 7.43 -4.55 -13.96
C GLY A 44 6.53 -3.51 -13.29
N ASP A 45 5.45 -4.00 -12.69
CA ASP A 45 4.45 -3.19 -12.01
C ASP A 45 4.82 -2.94 -10.53
N PHE A 46 4.06 -2.08 -9.85
CA PHE A 46 4.21 -1.83 -8.42
C PHE A 46 3.09 -2.50 -7.63
N VAL A 47 3.44 -3.12 -6.51
CA VAL A 47 2.54 -3.93 -5.71
C VAL A 47 2.64 -3.51 -4.24
N GLU A 48 1.48 -3.38 -3.60
CA GLU A 48 1.38 -3.21 -2.15
C GLU A 48 0.40 -4.23 -1.55
N CYS A 49 0.84 -4.89 -0.47
CA CYS A 49 0.03 -5.78 0.35
C CYS A 49 -0.15 -5.13 1.74
N GLY A 50 -1.34 -4.63 2.04
CA GLY A 50 -1.60 -3.75 3.19
C GLY A 50 -1.56 -2.28 2.76
N VAL A 51 -2.71 -1.77 2.35
CA VAL A 51 -2.90 -0.48 1.68
C VAL A 51 -3.46 0.57 2.64
N TYR A 52 -4.32 0.17 3.59
CA TYR A 52 -5.04 1.07 4.48
C TYR A 52 -5.69 2.24 3.71
N ALA A 53 -5.29 3.49 3.96
CA ALA A 53 -5.83 4.69 3.31
C ALA A 53 -5.33 4.89 1.86
N GLY A 54 -4.35 4.09 1.43
CA GLY A 54 -3.77 4.09 0.09
C GLY A 54 -2.67 5.13 -0.16
N ALA A 55 -2.17 5.76 0.90
CA ALA A 55 -1.18 6.83 0.79
C ALA A 55 0.10 6.37 0.07
N GLN A 56 0.63 5.20 0.39
CA GLN A 56 1.85 4.67 -0.20
C GLN A 56 1.69 4.38 -1.71
N VAL A 57 0.57 3.79 -2.11
CA VAL A 57 0.21 3.66 -3.54
C VAL A 57 0.13 5.02 -4.24
N ALA A 58 -0.45 6.03 -3.60
CA ALA A 58 -0.55 7.37 -4.17
C ALA A 58 0.84 8.02 -4.35
N LEU A 59 1.83 7.66 -3.52
CA LEU A 59 3.21 8.08 -3.64
C LEU A 59 3.95 7.34 -4.77
N MET A 60 3.71 6.03 -4.93
CA MET A 60 4.20 5.26 -6.10
C MET A 60 3.64 5.83 -7.41
N HIS A 61 2.33 6.14 -7.43
CA HIS A 61 1.68 6.81 -8.55
C HIS A 61 2.31 8.19 -8.84
N ARG A 62 2.62 8.96 -7.78
CA ARG A 62 3.27 10.26 -7.92
C ARG A 62 4.64 10.14 -8.58
N ALA A 63 5.45 9.16 -8.19
CA ALA A 63 6.73 8.88 -8.83
C ALA A 63 6.59 8.55 -10.32
N CYS A 64 5.59 7.75 -10.69
CA CYS A 64 5.28 7.46 -12.10
C CYS A 64 4.97 8.74 -12.89
N ARG A 65 4.13 9.62 -12.34
CA ARG A 65 3.75 10.89 -12.98
C ARG A 65 4.90 11.86 -13.10
N ASP A 66 5.75 11.96 -12.07
CA ASP A 66 6.90 12.86 -12.05
C ASP A 66 8.00 12.38 -13.03
N HIS A 67 8.14 11.07 -13.22
CA HIS A 67 9.02 10.48 -14.23
C HIS A 67 8.45 10.59 -15.66
N GLY A 68 7.13 10.48 -15.82
CA GLY A 68 6.44 10.45 -17.12
C GLY A 68 6.23 9.05 -17.70
N GLU A 69 6.50 7.99 -16.92
CA GLU A 69 6.20 6.60 -17.28
C GLU A 69 5.22 6.03 -16.26
N MET A 70 4.03 5.66 -16.73
CA MET A 70 2.99 5.08 -15.89
C MET A 70 3.12 3.55 -15.79
N ARG A 71 2.94 3.03 -14.58
CA ARG A 71 2.95 1.59 -14.26
C ARG A 71 1.64 1.18 -13.62
N LYS A 72 1.27 -0.10 -13.71
CA LYS A 72 0.10 -0.56 -12.95
C LYS A 72 0.46 -0.62 -11.48
N LEU A 73 -0.55 -0.35 -10.67
CA LEU A 73 -0.51 -0.38 -9.22
C LEU A 73 -1.45 -1.49 -8.77
N HIS A 74 -0.92 -2.51 -8.10
CA HIS A 74 -1.69 -3.64 -7.60
C HIS A 74 -1.84 -3.53 -6.08
N LEU A 75 -3.08 -3.42 -5.63
CA LEU A 75 -3.44 -3.08 -4.26
C LEU A 75 -4.15 -4.28 -3.63
N PHE A 76 -3.44 -5.03 -2.80
CA PHE A 76 -4.00 -6.12 -2.03
C PHE A 76 -4.34 -5.63 -0.63
N ASP A 77 -5.61 -5.69 -0.27
CA ASP A 77 -6.08 -5.34 1.08
C ASP A 77 -7.43 -6.02 1.35
N SER A 78 -7.71 -6.29 2.61
CA SER A 78 -9.03 -6.73 3.05
C SER A 78 -10.07 -5.61 2.91
N PHE A 79 -9.63 -4.36 2.85
CA PHE A 79 -10.40 -3.12 2.95
C PHE A 79 -11.34 -3.10 4.16
N CYS A 80 -11.02 -3.88 5.18
CA CYS A 80 -11.77 -3.92 6.43
C CYS A 80 -10.87 -3.89 7.65
N GLY A 81 -9.54 -3.81 7.49
CA GLY A 81 -8.56 -3.76 8.58
C GLY A 81 -7.83 -5.08 8.81
N ILE A 82 -6.96 -5.08 9.82
CA ILE A 82 -6.06 -6.19 10.13
C ILE A 82 -6.86 -7.37 10.74
N PRO A 83 -6.58 -8.63 10.33
CA PRO A 83 -7.24 -9.80 10.91
C PRO A 83 -6.72 -10.08 12.33
N GLU A 84 -7.28 -11.09 13.00
CA GLU A 84 -6.78 -11.48 14.33
C GLU A 84 -5.35 -12.04 14.24
N ALA A 85 -4.48 -11.58 15.12
CA ALA A 85 -3.13 -12.11 15.26
C ALA A 85 -3.15 -13.62 15.54
N GLY A 86 -2.26 -14.35 14.88
CA GLY A 86 -2.12 -15.79 14.96
C GLY A 86 -1.22 -16.27 16.10
N PRO A 87 -1.03 -17.59 16.21
CA PRO A 87 -0.16 -18.18 17.22
C PRO A 87 1.31 -17.73 17.12
N LYS A 88 1.77 -17.37 15.92
CA LYS A 88 3.17 -17.00 15.63
C LYS A 88 3.48 -15.51 15.83
N ASP A 89 2.47 -14.68 16.00
CA ASP A 89 2.65 -13.25 16.28
C ASP A 89 2.97 -13.05 17.75
N ASP A 90 3.79 -12.08 18.14
CA ASP A 90 4.03 -11.81 19.57
C ASP A 90 2.90 -10.98 20.19
N GLN A 91 2.32 -10.07 19.39
CA GLN A 91 1.29 -9.10 19.80
C GLN A 91 0.23 -8.92 18.71
N ALA A 92 -0.91 -8.35 19.07
CA ALA A 92 -1.93 -7.88 18.13
C ALA A 92 -1.66 -6.41 17.76
N PRO A 93 -1.42 -6.10 16.46
CA PRO A 93 -1.14 -4.74 16.00
C PRO A 93 -2.23 -3.75 16.44
N GLY A 94 -1.81 -2.62 17.01
CA GLY A 94 -2.71 -1.57 17.51
C GLY A 94 -3.57 -1.94 18.73
N ILE A 95 -3.45 -3.16 19.28
CA ILE A 95 -4.22 -3.63 20.45
C ILE A 95 -3.30 -3.98 21.63
N GLY A 96 -2.17 -4.66 21.39
CA GLY A 96 -1.25 -5.13 22.43
C GLY A 96 -1.32 -6.64 22.63
N GLU A 97 -1.61 -7.11 23.85
CA GLU A 97 -1.66 -8.55 24.14
C GLU A 97 -2.70 -9.29 23.29
N LYS A 98 -2.31 -10.46 22.76
CA LYS A 98 -3.18 -11.28 21.89
C LYS A 98 -4.35 -11.87 22.69
N PRO A 99 -5.60 -11.73 22.23
CA PRO A 99 -6.75 -12.37 22.88
C PRO A 99 -6.60 -13.90 22.91
N VAL A 100 -6.80 -14.52 24.07
CA VAL A 100 -6.58 -15.97 24.29
C VAL A 100 -7.56 -16.85 23.48
N HIS A 101 -8.76 -16.36 23.18
CA HIS A 101 -9.85 -17.16 22.59
C HIS A 101 -10.05 -16.95 21.07
N HIS A 102 -9.26 -16.08 20.44
CA HIS A 102 -9.49 -15.57 19.09
C HIS A 102 -8.15 -15.35 18.36
N GLN A 103 -7.46 -16.46 18.07
CA GLN A 103 -6.14 -16.41 17.42
C GLN A 103 -6.25 -16.84 15.96
N GLY A 104 -5.79 -15.98 15.05
CA GLY A 104 -5.59 -16.30 13.63
C GLY A 104 -6.85 -16.46 12.79
N ARG A 105 -8.01 -15.94 13.23
CA ARG A 105 -9.22 -15.95 12.37
C ARG A 105 -9.12 -14.82 11.34
N LEU A 106 -9.59 -15.11 10.14
CA LEU A 106 -9.85 -14.13 9.08
C LEU A 106 -11.07 -13.26 9.40
N ARG A 107 -10.98 -12.55 10.53
CA ARG A 107 -11.98 -11.62 11.05
C ARG A 107 -11.26 -10.32 11.33
N SER A 108 -11.74 -9.24 10.74
CA SER A 108 -11.20 -7.91 11.02
C SER A 108 -11.33 -7.56 12.49
N THR A 109 -10.28 -6.95 13.03
CA THR A 109 -10.23 -6.34 14.36
C THR A 109 -10.77 -4.91 14.37
N GLY A 110 -11.01 -4.30 13.20
CA GLY A 110 -11.32 -2.88 13.03
C GLY A 110 -10.09 -1.95 13.14
N VAL A 111 -8.94 -2.46 13.54
CA VAL A 111 -7.67 -1.70 13.54
C VAL A 111 -7.21 -1.50 12.10
N SER A 112 -6.72 -0.29 11.82
CA SER A 112 -6.27 0.13 10.48
C SER A 112 -7.32 -0.14 9.39
N ALA A 113 -8.61 -0.02 9.73
CA ALA A 113 -9.69 -0.26 8.79
C ALA A 113 -9.92 0.96 7.88
N CYS A 114 -9.87 0.75 6.57
CA CYS A 114 -10.31 1.69 5.56
C CYS A 114 -11.02 0.94 4.44
N SER A 115 -12.28 1.28 4.17
CA SER A 115 -13.07 0.64 3.11
C SER A 115 -12.56 1.00 1.72
N LEU A 116 -12.78 0.12 0.75
CA LEU A 116 -12.41 0.35 -0.65
C LEU A 116 -12.99 1.67 -1.18
N ASN A 117 -14.21 2.01 -0.76
CA ASN A 117 -14.83 3.29 -1.11
C ASN A 117 -14.07 4.48 -0.53
N GLN A 118 -13.64 4.42 0.73
CA GLN A 118 -12.82 5.48 1.35
C GLN A 118 -11.46 5.62 0.65
N VAL A 119 -10.80 4.50 0.30
CA VAL A 119 -9.55 4.53 -0.47
C VAL A 119 -9.76 5.20 -1.83
N LYS A 120 -10.82 4.84 -2.56
CA LYS A 120 -11.16 5.49 -3.84
C LYS A 120 -11.43 6.99 -3.68
N GLN A 121 -12.09 7.41 -2.60
CA GLN A 121 -12.30 8.83 -2.31
C GLN A 121 -10.98 9.55 -2.01
N ASN A 122 -10.08 8.92 -1.26
CA ASN A 122 -8.73 9.46 -1.04
C ASN A 122 -7.99 9.61 -2.38
N PHE A 123 -8.07 8.62 -3.26
CA PHE A 123 -7.43 8.64 -4.58
C PHE A 123 -7.96 9.77 -5.46
N LEU A 124 -9.27 10.01 -5.45
CA LEU A 124 -9.87 11.17 -6.12
C LEU A 124 -9.31 12.49 -5.55
N ASN A 125 -9.25 12.62 -4.22
CA ASN A 125 -8.73 13.81 -3.55
C ASN A 125 -7.24 14.05 -3.87
N TRP A 126 -6.44 12.98 -3.90
CA TRP A 126 -5.00 13.01 -4.18
C TRP A 126 -4.68 13.01 -5.68
N ARG A 127 -5.71 12.97 -6.55
CA ARG A 127 -5.56 12.97 -8.02
C ARG A 127 -4.73 11.78 -8.51
N VAL A 128 -4.98 10.60 -7.94
CA VAL A 128 -4.46 9.32 -8.41
C VAL A 128 -5.27 8.89 -9.64
N ASP A 129 -4.58 8.50 -10.71
CA ASP A 129 -5.21 7.97 -11.90
C ASP A 129 -5.59 6.50 -11.67
N MET A 130 -6.88 6.29 -11.38
CA MET A 130 -7.41 4.96 -11.03
C MET A 130 -7.42 3.99 -12.21
N ASP A 131 -7.22 4.43 -13.45
CA ASP A 131 -7.14 3.53 -14.61
C ASP A 131 -5.90 2.62 -14.53
N TYR A 132 -4.87 3.05 -13.80
CA TYR A 132 -3.67 2.27 -13.49
C TYR A 132 -3.79 1.43 -12.22
N CYS A 133 -4.86 1.59 -11.43
CA CYS A 133 -5.05 0.85 -10.19
C CYS A 133 -5.78 -0.48 -10.42
N ARG A 134 -5.34 -1.54 -9.75
CA ARG A 134 -6.02 -2.84 -9.67
C ARG A 134 -6.21 -3.17 -8.20
N PHE A 135 -7.48 -3.20 -7.78
CA PHE A 135 -7.87 -3.47 -6.40
C PHE A 135 -8.20 -4.95 -6.24
N TYR A 136 -7.60 -5.58 -5.24
CA TYR A 136 -7.83 -6.98 -4.89
C TYR A 136 -8.39 -7.01 -3.46
N GLU A 137 -9.72 -6.95 -3.37
CA GLU A 137 -10.44 -6.91 -2.10
C GLU A 137 -10.59 -8.30 -1.51
N GLY A 138 -10.00 -8.51 -0.34
CA GLY A 138 -10.05 -9.77 0.40
C GLY A 138 -8.74 -10.09 1.10
N TRP A 139 -8.71 -11.22 1.82
CA TRP A 139 -7.53 -11.67 2.53
C TRP A 139 -6.44 -12.17 1.57
N PHE A 140 -5.17 -11.98 1.91
CA PHE A 140 -4.04 -12.21 0.99
C PHE A 140 -3.98 -13.66 0.48
N GLN A 141 -4.26 -14.65 1.34
CA GLN A 141 -4.29 -16.07 0.95
C GLN A 141 -5.35 -16.37 -0.12
N ASP A 142 -6.40 -15.55 -0.21
CA ASP A 142 -7.47 -15.72 -1.19
C ASP A 142 -7.18 -14.92 -2.46
N THR A 143 -6.61 -13.72 -2.33
CA THR A 143 -6.46 -12.76 -3.44
C THR A 143 -5.13 -12.87 -4.19
N VAL A 144 -4.00 -13.05 -3.49
CA VAL A 144 -2.66 -13.11 -4.11
C VAL A 144 -2.54 -14.29 -5.08
N PRO A 145 -2.95 -15.53 -4.73
CA PRO A 145 -2.85 -16.65 -5.67
C PRO A 145 -3.68 -16.47 -6.94
N GLN A 146 -4.82 -15.77 -6.85
CA GLN A 146 -5.69 -15.50 -8.01
C GLN A 146 -5.07 -14.45 -8.95
N ALA A 147 -4.35 -13.48 -8.40
CA ALA A 147 -3.73 -12.41 -9.17
C ALA A 147 -2.42 -12.82 -9.85
N ARG A 148 -1.79 -13.94 -9.45
CA ARG A 148 -0.44 -14.35 -9.88
C ARG A 148 -0.22 -14.34 -11.41
N ASN A 149 -1.24 -14.70 -12.19
CA ASN A 149 -1.13 -14.77 -13.65
C ASN A 149 -1.34 -13.41 -14.34
N ASN A 150 -1.86 -12.42 -13.61
CA ASN A 150 -2.18 -11.08 -14.11
C ASN A 150 -1.06 -10.05 -13.82
N ILE A 151 -0.03 -10.44 -13.06
CA ILE A 151 1.11 -9.60 -12.66
C ILE A 151 2.40 -10.30 -13.13
N PRO A 152 2.80 -10.12 -14.40
CA PRO A 152 3.89 -10.90 -14.99
C PRO A 152 5.26 -10.55 -14.41
N GLN A 153 5.46 -9.30 -13.96
CA GLN A 153 6.72 -8.84 -13.39
C GLN A 153 6.46 -7.73 -12.37
N ILE A 154 7.20 -7.75 -11.26
CA ILE A 154 7.10 -6.76 -10.19
C ILE A 154 8.43 -6.02 -10.10
N ALA A 155 8.38 -4.69 -10.23
CA ALA A 155 9.54 -3.82 -10.06
C ALA A 155 9.71 -3.36 -8.61
N LEU A 156 8.59 -3.17 -7.90
CA LEU A 156 8.56 -2.80 -6.48
C LEU A 156 7.45 -3.59 -5.77
N LEU A 157 7.82 -4.29 -4.71
CA LEU A 157 6.89 -4.98 -3.81
C LEU A 157 7.02 -4.37 -2.41
N ARG A 158 5.94 -3.78 -1.91
CA ARG A 158 5.82 -3.30 -0.54
C ARG A 158 4.92 -4.25 0.25
N LEU A 159 5.48 -4.89 1.28
CA LEU A 159 4.76 -5.77 2.21
C LEU A 159 4.53 -5.00 3.51
N ASP A 160 3.27 -4.83 3.90
CA ASP A 160 2.86 -4.06 5.09
C ASP A 160 1.61 -4.69 5.73
N GLY A 161 1.67 -6.01 5.92
CA GLY A 161 0.57 -6.81 6.46
C GLY A 161 0.60 -7.03 7.97
N ASP A 162 1.62 -6.50 8.66
CA ASP A 162 1.96 -6.57 10.10
C ASP A 162 2.15 -7.97 10.72
N LEU A 163 1.35 -8.95 10.29
CA LEU A 163 1.25 -10.27 10.91
C LEU A 163 2.12 -11.30 10.17
N TYR A 164 2.52 -12.34 10.89
CA TYR A 164 3.30 -13.45 10.36
C TYR A 164 2.63 -14.09 9.15
N GLU A 165 1.35 -14.46 9.27
CA GLU A 165 0.64 -15.16 8.17
C GLU A 165 0.31 -14.21 7.00
N SER A 166 0.47 -12.91 7.18
CA SER A 166 0.32 -11.91 6.11
C SER A 166 1.60 -11.71 5.28
N THR A 167 2.75 -12.22 5.75
CA THR A 167 4.10 -11.96 5.18
C THR A 167 4.72 -13.24 4.63
#